data_AF-A0A1H4WPI2-F1
#
_entry.id   AF-A0A1H4WPI2-F1
#
_cell.length_a   1.000
_cell.length_b   1.000
_cell.length_c   1.000
_cell.angle_alpha   90.00
_cell.angle_beta   90.00
_cell.angle_gamma   90.00
#
_symmetry.space_group_name_H-M   'P 1'
#
loop_
_entity.id
_entity.type
_entity.pdbx_description
1 polymer ?
#
loop_
_entity_poly.entity_id
_entity_poly.type
_entity_poly.pdbx_seq_one_letter_code
_entity_poly.pdbx_strand_id
1 'polypeptide(L)'
;MRHDRTGELLDDEDECEERPITAHHCDRGWLDREADHPIPCRVCRPHLATPQPRKPTPDPEVARAGIAAVRAALAAAKGSAR
;
A
#
# COMPACT_ATOMS: atom_id res chain seq x y z
N MET A 1 24.26 -21.38 7.22
CA MET A 1 25.26 -20.50 7.90
C MET A 1 25.77 -19.39 6.98
N ARG A 2 24.87 -18.46 6.63
CA ARG A 2 25.19 -17.21 5.93
C ARG A 2 25.40 -16.11 6.98
N HIS A 3 26.23 -15.11 6.70
CA HIS A 3 26.31 -13.90 7.52
C HIS A 3 25.71 -12.73 6.75
N ASP A 4 25.09 -11.81 7.48
CA ASP A 4 24.60 -10.56 6.91
C ASP A 4 25.75 -9.58 6.61
N ARG A 5 25.42 -8.36 6.15
CA ARG A 5 26.41 -7.31 5.85
C ARG A 5 27.12 -6.74 7.09
N THR A 6 26.63 -7.04 8.29
CA THR A 6 27.22 -6.62 9.57
C THR A 6 28.04 -7.73 10.22
N GLY A 7 27.96 -8.96 9.70
CA GLY A 7 28.72 -10.12 10.17
C GLY A 7 27.95 -10.99 11.17
N GLU A 8 26.67 -10.71 11.40
CA GLU A 8 25.82 -11.54 12.25
C GLU A 8 25.36 -12.81 11.52
N LEU A 9 25.30 -13.92 12.26
CA LEU A 9 24.78 -15.20 11.79
C LEU A 9 23.28 -15.05 11.51
N LEU A 10 22.90 -15.19 10.24
CA LEU A 10 21.49 -15.33 9.88
C LEU A 10 21.08 -16.78 10.18
N ASP A 11 20.06 -16.94 11.02
CA ASP A 11 19.41 -18.23 11.19
C ASP A 11 18.69 -18.59 9.88
N ASP A 12 18.88 -19.82 9.41
CA ASP A 12 18.30 -20.29 8.14
C ASP A 12 16.74 -20.43 8.24
N GLU A 13 16.14 -20.07 9.40
CA GLU A 13 14.70 -20.16 9.70
C GLU A 13 13.90 -18.86 9.42
N ASP A 14 14.57 -17.73 9.15
CA ASP A 14 13.92 -16.46 8.77
C ASP A 14 13.54 -16.39 7.26
N GLU A 15 13.67 -17.49 6.51
CA GLU A 15 13.22 -17.59 5.11
C GLU A 15 11.70 -17.83 4.96
N CYS A 16 10.91 -17.47 5.99
CA CYS A 16 9.44 -17.58 5.97
C CYS A 16 8.71 -16.26 5.67
N GLU A 17 9.28 -15.36 4.87
CA GLU A 17 8.47 -14.28 4.29
C GLU A 17 7.64 -14.84 3.11
N GLU A 18 6.53 -15.51 3.45
CA GLU A 18 5.34 -15.61 2.59
C GLU A 18 4.91 -14.19 2.20
N ARG A 19 5.57 -13.61 1.21
CA ARG A 19 4.94 -12.58 0.41
C ARG A 19 3.94 -13.34 -0.45
N PRO A 20 2.61 -13.19 -0.27
CA PRO A 20 1.72 -13.52 -1.35
C PRO A 20 2.13 -12.60 -2.49
N ILE A 21 2.90 -13.14 -3.45
CA ILE A 21 3.01 -12.56 -4.77
C ILE A 21 1.59 -12.69 -5.28
N THR A 22 0.77 -11.67 -5.05
CA THR A 22 -0.55 -11.56 -5.62
C THR A 22 -0.31 -11.71 -7.11
N ALA A 23 -0.67 -12.87 -7.66
CA ALA A 23 -0.52 -13.13 -9.08
C ALA A 23 -1.30 -12.02 -9.78
N HIS A 24 -0.58 -11.11 -10.41
CA HIS A 24 -1.19 -9.96 -11.05
C HIS A 24 -1.60 -10.42 -12.44
N HIS A 25 -2.90 -10.59 -12.64
CA HIS A 25 -3.46 -11.02 -13.90
C HIS A 25 -3.38 -9.88 -14.91
N CYS A 26 -2.48 -9.99 -15.88
CA CYS A 26 -2.34 -9.06 -17.00
C CYS A 26 -1.90 -9.84 -18.25
N ASP A 27 -2.22 -9.31 -19.43
CA ASP A 27 -1.72 -9.83 -20.70
C ASP A 27 -0.49 -9.03 -21.14
N ARG A 28 0.70 -9.65 -21.08
CA ARG A 28 1.99 -9.04 -21.51
C ARG A 28 2.27 -7.66 -20.90
N GLY A 29 1.86 -7.45 -19.66
CA GLY A 29 2.02 -6.20 -18.93
C GLY A 29 0.92 -5.16 -19.18
N TRP A 30 -0.23 -5.57 -19.72
CA TRP A 30 -1.43 -4.75 -19.92
C TRP A 30 -2.60 -5.35 -19.14
N LEU A 31 -3.32 -4.53 -18.38
CA LEU A 31 -4.59 -4.92 -17.75
C LEU A 31 -5.73 -4.89 -18.75
N ASP A 32 -5.68 -3.91 -19.66
CA ASP A 32 -6.58 -3.80 -20.79
C ASP A 32 -5.80 -3.17 -21.94
N ARG A 33 -5.51 -3.95 -22.97
CA ARG A 33 -4.73 -3.50 -24.13
C ARG A 33 -5.62 -2.91 -25.23
N GLU A 34 -6.89 -3.30 -25.26
CA GLU A 34 -7.81 -3.02 -26.37
C GLU A 34 -8.76 -1.85 -26.08
N ALA A 35 -8.82 -1.37 -24.84
CA ALA A 35 -9.51 -0.13 -24.50
C ALA A 35 -8.97 1.09 -25.26
N ASP A 36 -9.83 2.10 -25.44
CA ASP A 36 -9.47 3.42 -26.01
C ASP A 36 -8.26 4.06 -25.29
N HIS A 37 -8.11 3.76 -24.00
CA HIS A 37 -6.95 4.10 -23.19
C HIS A 37 -6.35 2.82 -22.61
N PRO A 38 -5.31 2.25 -23.24
CA PRO A 38 -4.67 1.03 -22.76
C PRO A 38 -4.15 1.19 -21.33
N ILE A 39 -4.53 0.27 -20.45
CA ILE A 39 -4.20 0.32 -19.03
C ILE A 39 -2.93 -0.52 -18.78
N PRO A 40 -1.77 0.09 -18.48
CA PRO A 40 -0.57 -0.67 -18.19
C PRO A 40 -0.68 -1.37 -16.84
N CYS A 41 -0.15 -2.58 -16.75
CA CYS A 41 0.04 -3.24 -15.47
C CYS A 41 1.15 -2.53 -14.70
N ARG A 42 0.82 -1.98 -13.52
CA ARG A 42 1.79 -1.24 -12.69
C ARG A 42 2.85 -2.15 -12.06
N VAL A 43 2.65 -3.47 -12.06
CA VAL A 43 3.62 -4.45 -11.58
C VAL A 43 4.64 -4.78 -12.67
N CYS A 44 4.21 -5.13 -13.89
CA CYS A 44 5.13 -5.44 -14.99
C CYS A 44 5.76 -4.20 -15.65
N ARG A 45 5.01 -3.10 -15.73
CA ARG A 45 5.39 -1.88 -16.46
C ARG A 45 5.24 -0.65 -15.56
N PRO A 46 5.97 -0.57 -14.43
CA PRO A 46 5.85 0.54 -13.49
C PRO A 46 6.23 1.89 -14.12
N HIS A 47 7.12 1.90 -15.11
CA HIS A 47 7.53 3.10 -15.85
C HIS A 47 6.44 3.67 -16.77
N LEU A 48 5.40 2.89 -17.11
CA LEU A 48 4.24 3.39 -17.86
C LEU A 48 3.11 3.87 -16.94
N ALA A 49 3.22 3.64 -15.63
CA ALA A 49 2.27 4.21 -14.69
C ALA A 49 2.45 5.73 -14.70
N THR A 50 1.39 6.46 -15.00
CA THR A 50 1.38 7.91 -14.83
C THR A 50 1.72 8.22 -13.36
N PRO A 51 2.65 9.16 -13.10
CA PRO A 51 2.94 9.57 -11.73
C PRO A 51 1.63 10.05 -11.13
N GLN A 52 1.13 9.32 -10.13
CA GLN A 52 -0.06 9.74 -9.41
C GLN A 52 0.24 11.11 -8.82
N PRO A 53 -0.61 12.12 -9.05
CA PRO A 53 -0.43 13.40 -8.39
C PRO A 53 -0.38 13.12 -6.90
N ARG A 54 0.68 13.59 -6.24
CA ARG A 54 0.75 13.50 -4.77
C ARG A 54 -0.50 14.19 -4.25
N LYS A 55 -1.25 13.51 -3.37
CA LYS A 55 -2.37 14.15 -2.69
C LYS A 55 -1.82 15.41 -2.01
N PRO A 56 -2.51 16.56 -2.12
CA PRO A 56 -2.07 17.75 -1.42
C PRO A 56 -2.02 17.46 0.06
N THR A 57 -0.97 17.93 0.72
CA THR A 57 -0.89 17.86 2.19
C THR A 57 -2.11 18.60 2.75
N PRO A 58 -2.93 17.96 3.60
CA PRO A 58 -4.09 18.62 4.16
C PRO A 58 -3.64 19.78 5.05
N ASP A 59 -4.45 20.82 5.11
CA ASP A 59 -4.25 21.91 6.05
C ASP A 59 -4.21 21.34 7.50
N PRO A 60 -3.23 21.76 8.32
CA PRO A 60 -3.04 21.19 9.66
C PRO A 60 -4.22 21.44 10.60
N GLU A 61 -5.01 22.50 10.40
CA GLU A 61 -6.23 22.75 11.17
C GLU A 61 -7.33 21.78 10.76
N VAL A 62 -7.52 21.59 9.46
CA VAL A 62 -8.50 20.64 8.91
C VAL A 62 -8.18 19.21 9.37
N ALA A 63 -6.90 18.81 9.34
CA ALA A 63 -6.48 17.50 9.81
C ALA A 63 -6.77 17.31 11.31
N ARG A 64 -6.45 18.30 12.15
CA ARG A 64 -6.73 18.27 13.60
C ARG A 64 -8.22 18.18 13.89
N ALA A 65 -9.05 18.98 13.19
CA ALA A 65 -10.50 18.95 13.33
C ALA A 65 -11.08 17.59 12.95
N GLY A 66 -10.64 17.01 11.83
CA GLY A 66 -11.06 15.68 11.39
C GLY A 66 -10.71 14.59 12.40
N ILE A 67 -9.48 14.60 12.94
CA ILE A 67 -9.06 13.64 13.97
C ILE A 67 -9.92 13.79 15.25
N ALA A 68 -10.21 15.01 15.69
CA ALA A 68 -11.04 15.27 16.86
C ALA A 68 -12.48 14.76 16.65
N ALA A 69 -13.06 15.00 15.48
CA ALA A 69 -14.40 14.53 15.13
C ALA A 69 -14.50 12.99 15.14
N VAL A 70 -13.52 12.30 14.54
CA VAL A 70 -13.48 10.82 14.56
C VAL A 70 -13.36 10.29 15.98
N ARG A 71 -12.51 10.90 16.82
CA ARG A 71 -12.37 10.51 18.23
C ARG A 71 -13.68 10.68 19.01
N ALA A 72 -14.38 11.80 18.82
CA ALA A 72 -15.66 12.04 19.46
C ALA A 72 -16.72 11.01 19.01
N ALA A 73 -16.81 10.72 17.71
CA ALA A 73 -17.71 9.72 17.17
C ALA A 73 -17.44 8.31 17.74
N LEU A 74 -16.17 7.91 17.82
CA LEU A 74 -15.78 6.63 18.42
C LEU A 74 -16.10 6.54 19.91
N ALA A 75 -15.92 7.64 20.65
CA ALA A 75 -16.28 7.69 22.07
C ALA A 75 -17.80 7.55 22.27
N ALA A 76 -18.60 8.25 21.46
CA ALA A 76 -20.05 8.13 21.48
C ALA A 76 -20.52 6.71 21.13
N ALA A 77 -19.95 6.10 20.08
CA ALA A 77 -20.27 4.73 19.68
C ALA A 77 -19.96 3.70 20.78
N LYS A 78 -18.83 3.84 21.49
CA LYS A 78 -18.46 2.98 22.62
C LYS A 78 -19.37 3.18 23.83
N GLY A 79 -19.84 4.40 24.07
CA GLY A 79 -20.78 4.71 25.15
C GLY A 79 -22.20 4.19 24.90
N SER A 80 -22.62 4.08 23.63
CA SER A 80 -23.95 3.63 23.23
C SER A 80 -24.12 2.11 23.20
N ALA A 81 -23.05 1.35 23.44
CA ALA A 81 -23.04 -0.12 23.44
C ALA A 81 -23.17 -0.72 24.86
N ARG A 82 -23.77 0.01 25.80
CA ARG A 82 -23.88 -0.37 27.22
C ARG A 82 -25.30 -0.32 27.73
#